data_AF-A0A527XCZ0-F1
#
_entry.id   AF-A0A527XCZ0-F1
#
_cell.length_a   1.000
_cell.length_b   1.000
_cell.length_c   1.000
_cell.angle_alpha   90.00
_cell.angle_beta   90.00
_cell.angle_gamma   90.00
#
_symmetry.space_group_name_H-M   'P 1'
#
loop_
_entity.id
_entity.type
_entity.pdbx_description
1 polymer ?
#
loop_
_entity_poly.entity_id
_entity_poly.type
_entity_poly.pdbx_seq_one_letter_code
_entity_poly.pdbx_strand_id
1 'polypeptide(L)' 'RLIVGTSIGTWAAIVPLSIAATPYYARIAEVSLREVDHGLIEAARAMGGNRWTIIREVLVPEALPGIVAGFT' A
#
# COMPACT_ATOMS: atom_id res chain seq x y z
N ARG A 1 -15.01 14.65 -18.90
CA ARG A 1 -15.52 13.82 -20.03
C ARG A 1 -14.56 12.72 -20.47
N LEU A 2 -13.23 12.91 -20.43
CA LEU A 2 -12.26 11.95 -21.00
C LEU A 2 -12.18 10.57 -20.29
N ILE A 3 -12.50 10.48 -18.99
CA ILE A 3 -12.37 9.24 -18.20
C ILE A 3 -13.73 8.60 -17.86
N VAL A 4 -14.75 9.41 -17.52
CA VAL A 4 -16.06 8.90 -17.05
C VAL A 4 -17.21 9.16 -18.04
N GLY A 5 -17.01 9.95 -19.09
CA GLY A 5 -18.05 10.30 -20.06
C GLY A 5 -19.15 11.26 -19.55
N THR A 6 -19.46 11.25 -18.25
CA THR A 6 -20.46 12.11 -17.59
C THR A 6 -19.82 13.05 -16.57
N SER A 7 -20.49 14.17 -16.28
CA SER A 7 -20.05 15.18 -15.28
C SER A 7 -20.90 15.17 -14.00
N ILE A 8 -21.96 14.36 -13.95
CA ILE A 8 -22.93 14.31 -12.85
C ILE A 8 -23.26 12.82 -12.59
N GLY A 9 -23.34 12.46 -11.31
CA GLY A 9 -23.66 11.10 -10.84
C GLY A 9 -22.52 10.43 -10.07
N THR A 10 -22.83 9.37 -9.35
CA THR A 10 -21.90 8.64 -8.46
C THR A 10 -20.61 8.23 -9.17
N TRP A 11 -20.71 7.74 -10.41
CA TRP A 11 -19.55 7.35 -11.22
C TRP A 11 -18.59 8.51 -11.52
N ALA A 12 -19.11 9.72 -11.74
CA ALA A 12 -18.29 10.90 -12.00
C ALA A 12 -17.59 11.41 -10.73
N ALA A 13 -18.17 11.15 -9.55
CA ALA A 13 -17.59 11.52 -8.26
C ALA A 13 -16.49 10.56 -7.80
N ILE A 14 -16.57 9.26 -8.13
CA ILE A 14 -15.60 8.24 -7.69
C ILE A 14 -14.17 8.60 -8.12
N VAL A 15 -13.96 8.99 -9.38
CA VAL A 15 -12.61 9.27 -9.91
C VAL A 15 -11.88 10.38 -9.13
N PRO A 16 -12.42 11.60 -8.96
CA PRO A 16 -11.74 12.63 -8.18
C PRO A 16 -11.62 12.27 -6.69
N LEU A 17 -12.62 11.58 -6.11
CA LEU A 17 -12.55 11.14 -4.71
C LEU A 17 -11.44 10.10 -4.48
N SER A 18 -11.28 9.12 -5.37
CA SER A 18 -10.19 8.15 -5.30
C SER A 18 -8.82 8.80 -5.43
N ILE A 19 -8.66 9.77 -6.34
CA ILE A 19 -7.41 10.52 -6.48
C ILE A 19 -7.11 11.30 -5.20
N ALA A 20 -8.11 11.94 -4.61
CA ALA A 20 -7.95 12.68 -3.34
C ALA A 20 -7.63 11.75 -2.15
N ALA A 21 -8.19 10.53 -2.12
CA ALA A 21 -7.96 9.56 -1.04
C ALA A 21 -6.61 8.83 -1.16
N THR A 22 -6.08 8.68 -2.38
CA THR A 22 -4.80 8.00 -2.66
C THR A 22 -3.64 8.45 -1.76
N PRO A 23 -3.30 9.75 -1.63
CA PRO A 23 -2.15 10.17 -0.83
C PRO A 23 -2.30 9.84 0.67
N TYR A 24 -3.52 9.85 1.20
CA TYR A 24 -3.79 9.49 2.58
C TYR A 24 -3.46 8.01 2.85
N TYR A 25 -4.01 7.11 2.03
CA TYR A 25 -3.71 5.68 2.16
C TYR A 25 -2.27 5.33 1.83
N ALA A 26 -1.66 6.02 0.85
CA ALA A 26 -0.26 5.86 0.54
C ALA A 26 0.64 6.21 1.74
N ARG A 27 0.28 7.24 2.51
CA ARG A 27 1.02 7.62 3.71
C ARG A 27 0.90 6.58 4.82
N ILE A 28 -0.30 6.03 5.05
CA ILE A 28 -0.51 4.94 6.02
C ILE A 28 0.36 3.75 5.64
N ALA A 29 0.29 3.31 4.39
CA ALA A 29 1.13 2.22 3.89
C ALA A 29 2.62 2.51 4.05
N GLU A 30 3.08 3.72 3.71
CA GLU A 30 4.49 4.14 3.87
C GLU A 30 4.97 4.02 5.32
N VAL A 31 4.14 4.42 6.29
CA VAL A 31 4.47 4.33 7.72
C VAL A 31 4.58 2.87 8.14
N SER A 32 3.58 2.05 7.85
CA SER A 32 3.58 0.63 8.23
C SER A 32 4.72 -0.16 7.57
N LEU A 33 5.06 0.15 6.32
CA LEU A 33 6.21 -0.45 5.63
C LEU A 33 7.55 -0.02 6.23
N ARG A 34 7.65 1.19 6.79
CA ARG A 34 8.87 1.67 7.47
C ARG A 34 9.06 1.10 8.87
N GLU A 35 7.98 0.67 9.52
CA GLU A 35 8.03 0.01 10.83
C GLU A 35 8.60 -1.41 10.75
N VAL A 36 8.63 -2.02 9.56
CA VAL A 36 9.23 -3.35 9.35
C VAL A 36 10.74 -3.32 9.57
N ASP A 37 11.22 -4.20 10.44
CA ASP A 37 12.63 -4.33 10.77
C ASP A 37 13.47 -4.68 9.53
N HIS A 38 14.54 -3.92 9.31
CA HIS A 38 15.47 -4.15 8.22
C HIS A 38 16.23 -5.47 8.36
N GLY A 39 16.39 -5.98 9.59
CA GLY A 39 16.97 -7.30 9.86
C GLY A 39 16.18 -8.44 9.23
N LEU A 40 14.85 -8.32 9.11
CA LEU A 40 14.02 -9.31 8.39
C LEU A 40 14.34 -9.34 6.89
N ILE A 41 14.62 -8.18 6.30
CA ILE A 41 14.99 -8.05 4.89
C ILE A 41 16.38 -8.66 4.65
N GLU A 42 17.33 -8.40 5.55
CA GLU A 42 18.67 -8.99 5.48
C GLU A 42 18.66 -10.50 5.68
N ALA A 43 17.85 -11.00 6.63
CA ALA A 43 17.67 -12.44 6.85
C ALA A 43 17.06 -13.13 5.62
N ALA A 44 15.99 -12.55 5.06
CA ALA A 44 15.36 -13.09 3.85
C ALA A 44 16.31 -13.10 2.64
N ARG A 45 17.19 -12.10 2.55
CA ARG A 45 18.22 -12.05 1.51
C ARG A 45 19.34 -13.07 1.75
N ALA A 46 19.76 -13.28 2.99
CA ALA A 46 20.72 -14.32 3.37
C ALA A 46 20.19 -15.73 3.11
N MET A 47 18.87 -15.93 3.23
CA MET A 47 18.19 -17.18 2.86
C MET A 47 18.06 -17.40 1.34
N GLY A 48 18.58 -16.49 0.51
CA GLY A 48 18.51 -16.58 -0.95
C GLY A 48 17.21 -16.04 -1.56
N GLY A 49 16.40 -15.31 -0.78
CA GLY A 49 15.16 -14.68 -1.25
C GLY A 49 15.42 -13.64 -2.33
N ASN A 50 14.66 -13.72 -3.43
CA ASN A 50 14.68 -12.69 -4.47
C ASN A 50 13.87 -11.45 -4.03
N ARG A 51 13.99 -10.33 -4.74
CA ARG A 51 13.27 -9.08 -4.38
C ARG A 51 11.75 -9.27 -4.27
N TRP A 52 11.15 -10.10 -5.12
CA TRP A 52 9.71 -10.37 -5.09
C TRP A 52 9.30 -11.23 -3.90
N THR A 53 10.14 -12.19 -3.50
CA THR A 53 9.99 -12.99 -2.28
C THR A 53 10.01 -12.08 -1.06
N ILE A 54 11.02 -11.21 -0.94
CA ILE A 54 11.11 -10.25 0.18
C ILE A 54 9.86 -9.36 0.25
N ILE A 55 9.36 -8.86 -0.89
CA ILE A 55 8.16 -8.03 -0.90
C ILE A 55 6.93 -8.81 -0.45
N ARG A 56 6.66 -9.97 -1.06
CA ARG A 56 5.40 -10.71 -0.84
C ARG A 56 5.38 -11.51 0.45
N GLU A 57 6.52 -12.04 0.88
CA GLU A 57 6.61 -13.00 1.99
C GLU A 57 7.15 -12.36 3.28
N VAL A 58 7.72 -11.14 3.22
CA VAL A 58 8.25 -10.44 4.41
C VAL A 58 7.60 -9.07 4.56
N LEU A 59 7.81 -8.15 3.62
CA LEU A 59 7.35 -6.77 3.75
C LEU A 59 5.81 -6.65 3.83
N VAL A 60 5.07 -7.31 2.92
CA VAL A 60 3.61 -7.27 2.92
C VAL A 60 2.99 -7.89 4.18
N PRO A 61 3.33 -9.15 4.56
CA PRO A 61 2.74 -9.77 5.76
C PRO A 61 3.12 -9.06 7.06
N GLU A 62 4.33 -8.50 7.17
CA GLU A 62 4.71 -7.78 8.40
C GLU A 62 4.23 -6.34 8.47
N ALA A 63 4.03 -5.67 7.34
CA ALA A 63 3.38 -4.37 7.32
C ALA A 63 1.85 -4.48 7.48
N LEU A 64 1.24 -5.64 7.19
CA LEU A 64 -0.21 -5.83 7.22
C LEU A 64 -0.87 -5.46 8.57
N PRO A 65 -0.36 -5.90 9.74
CA PRO A 65 -0.89 -5.48 11.04
C PRO A 65 -0.87 -3.95 11.22
N GLY A 66 0.23 -3.29 10.83
CA GLY A 66 0.35 -1.84 10.88
C GLY A 66 -0.61 -1.13 9.92
N ILE A 67 -0.82 -1.68 8.73
CA ILE A 67 -1.79 -1.16 7.76
C ILE A 67 -3.20 -1.30 8.34
N VAL A 68 -3.58 -2.49 8.84
CA VAL A 68 -4.92 -2.74 9.41
C VAL A 68 -5.18 -1.83 10.62
N ALA A 69 -4.17 -1.62 11.47
CA ALA A 69 -4.26 -0.66 12.58
C ALA A 69 -4.43 0.78 12.10
N GLY A 70 -3.83 1.17 10.96
CA GLY A 70 -4.05 2.49 10.36
C GLY A 70 -5.43 2.66 9.72
N PHE A 71 -6.15 1.57 9.49
CA PHE A 71 -7.50 1.57 8.89
C PHE A 71 -8.64 1.60 9.92
N THR A 72 -8.41 1.21 11.18
CA THR A 72 -9.41 1.17 12.27
C THR A 72 -9.08 2.20 13.33
#